data_AF-A0A382HK54-F1
#
_entry.id   AF-A0A382HK54-F1
#
_cell.length_a   1.000
_cell.length_b   1.000
_cell.length_c   1.000
_cell.angle_alpha   90.00
_cell.angle_beta   90.00
_cell.angle_gamma   90.00
#
_symmetry.space_group_name_H-M   'P 1'
#
loop_
_entity.id
_entity.type
_entity.pdbx_description
1 polymer ?
#
loop_
_entity_poly.entity_id
_entity_poly.type
_entity_poly.pdbx_seq_one_letter_code
_entity_poly.pdbx_strand_id
1 'polypeptide(L)'
;IAKGEMSFVGPRPESPDYTKLYNKEQLKILELRPGITDFASIEFHDMGSILTGDDPDKIYFDKVWDRKMNLRMKYVQERSFYLDLKLIFLTFTTIFYRKQ
;
A
#
# COMPACT_ATOMS: atom_id res chain seq x y z
N ILE A 1 -2.53 11.51 11.19
CA ILE A 1 -1.26 12.29 11.21
C ILE A 1 -1.20 13.22 12.43
N ALA A 2 -2.14 14.16 12.62
CA ALA A 2 -2.11 15.13 13.73
C ALA A 2 -2.17 14.55 15.17
N LYS A 3 -2.54 13.26 15.33
CA LYS A 3 -2.51 12.53 16.61
C LYS A 3 -1.27 11.61 16.78
N GLY A 4 -0.32 11.62 15.83
CA GLY A 4 0.88 10.76 15.86
C GLY A 4 0.66 9.29 15.46
N GLU A 5 -0.60 8.87 15.28
CA GLU A 5 -0.99 7.47 14.96
C GLU A 5 -0.74 7.06 13.49
N MET A 6 -0.53 8.04 12.59
CA MET A 6 -0.27 7.78 11.18
C MET A 6 0.89 8.63 10.67
N SER A 7 1.63 8.08 9.72
CA SER A 7 2.66 8.74 8.92
C SER A 7 2.08 9.27 7.60
N PHE A 8 2.85 10.09 6.88
CA PHE A 8 2.53 10.45 5.50
C PHE A 8 2.87 9.30 4.54
N VAL A 9 4.03 8.67 4.76
CA VAL A 9 4.49 7.49 4.02
C VAL A 9 4.45 6.26 4.92
N GLY A 10 3.88 5.18 4.40
CA GLY A 10 3.73 3.91 5.10
C GLY A 10 2.58 3.09 4.52
N PRO A 11 2.54 1.78 4.81
CA PRO A 11 1.49 0.91 4.30
C PRO A 11 0.10 1.40 4.70
N ARG A 12 -0.82 1.44 3.73
CA ARG A 12 -2.24 1.69 4.03
C ARG A 12 -2.78 0.53 4.89
N PRO A 13 -3.57 0.80 5.95
CA PRO A 13 -4.07 -0.26 6.81
C PRO A 13 -4.93 -1.25 6.00
N GLU A 14 -4.74 -2.54 6.30
CA GLU A 14 -5.47 -3.64 5.67
C GLU A 14 -6.63 -4.09 6.56
N SER A 15 -7.66 -4.71 5.97
CA SER A 15 -8.73 -5.35 6.73
C SER A 15 -8.18 -6.36 7.74
N PRO A 16 -8.68 -6.41 8.99
CA PRO A 16 -8.26 -7.39 9.98
C PRO A 16 -8.32 -8.83 9.47
N ASP A 17 -9.30 -9.18 8.65
CA ASP A 17 -9.45 -10.55 8.12
C ASP A 17 -8.31 -10.94 7.18
N TYR A 18 -7.78 -9.99 6.42
CA TYR A 18 -6.61 -10.18 5.58
C TYR A 18 -5.31 -10.19 6.37
N THR A 19 -5.19 -9.39 7.43
CA THR A 19 -3.98 -9.41 8.27
C THR A 19 -3.77 -10.75 8.97
N LYS A 20 -4.83 -11.52 9.22
CA LYS A 20 -4.74 -12.89 9.77
C LYS A 20 -4.05 -13.87 8.83
N LEU A 21 -4.01 -13.58 7.52
CA LEU A 21 -3.36 -14.41 6.50
C LEU A 21 -1.86 -14.15 6.38
N TYR A 22 -1.33 -13.16 7.11
CA TYR A 22 0.07 -12.77 7.00
C TYR A 22 0.99 -13.85 7.57
N ASN A 23 2.06 -14.16 6.82
CA ASN A 23 3.16 -14.94 7.35
C ASN A 23 4.04 -14.13 8.30
N LYS A 24 5.00 -14.79 8.96
CA LYS A 24 5.89 -14.17 9.94
C LYS A 24 6.64 -12.93 9.43
N GLU A 25 7.05 -12.94 8.16
CA GLU A 25 7.74 -11.79 7.56
C GLU A 25 6.76 -10.65 7.25
N GLN A 26 5.58 -10.97 6.74
CA GLN A 26 4.52 -10.00 6.44
C GLN A 26 3.98 -9.31 7.69
N LEU A 27 4.04 -9.93 8.87
CA LEU A 27 3.65 -9.29 10.13
C LEU A 27 4.48 -8.03 10.44
N LYS A 28 5.71 -7.91 9.93
CA LYS A 28 6.55 -6.70 10.06
C LYS A 28 5.90 -5.46 9.42
N ILE A 29 4.96 -5.64 8.49
CA ILE A 29 4.16 -4.55 7.90
C ILE A 29 3.32 -3.87 9.00
N LEU A 30 2.81 -4.62 9.97
CA LEU A 30 1.94 -4.12 11.04
C LEU A 30 2.71 -3.35 12.11
N GLU A 31 4.04 -3.52 12.18
CA GLU A 31 4.93 -2.76 13.07
C GLU A 31 5.18 -1.34 12.56
N LEU A 32 4.90 -1.07 11.28
CA LEU A 32 5.02 0.25 10.68
C LEU A 32 3.82 1.12 11.01
N ARG A 33 4.06 2.42 11.16
CA ARG A 33 2.98 3.40 11.25
C ARG A 33 2.23 3.42 9.91
N PRO A 34 0.90 3.29 9.92
CA PRO A 34 0.13 3.38 8.69
C PRO A 34 0.33 4.72 7.98
N GLY A 35 0.36 4.71 6.66
CA GLY A 35 0.62 5.88 5.83
C GLY A 35 -0.52 6.24 4.88
N ILE A 36 -0.43 7.44 4.30
CA ILE A 36 -1.31 7.87 3.20
C ILE A 36 -0.84 7.24 1.88
N THR A 37 0.48 7.14 1.69
CA THR A 37 1.09 6.61 0.47
C THR A 37 2.20 5.59 0.76
N ASP A 38 2.36 4.63 -0.14
CA ASP A 38 3.45 3.66 -0.23
C ASP A 38 3.52 3.13 -1.67
N PHE A 39 4.47 2.22 -1.94
CA PHE A 39 4.56 1.57 -3.24
C PHE A 39 3.24 0.94 -3.69
N ALA A 40 2.55 0.24 -2.78
CA ALA A 40 1.29 -0.42 -3.09
C ALA A 40 0.16 0.57 -3.40
N SER A 41 0.08 1.69 -2.68
CA SER A 41 -0.93 2.73 -2.89
C SER A 41 -0.71 3.47 -4.21
N ILE A 42 0.54 3.62 -4.65
CA ILE A 42 0.86 4.21 -5.95
C ILE A 42 0.51 3.24 -7.08
N GLU A 43 0.89 1.97 -6.96
CA GLU A 43 0.64 0.97 -8.02
C GLU A 43 -0.85 0.63 -8.14
N PHE A 44 -1.55 0.48 -7.02
CA PHE A 44 -2.98 0.16 -6.97
C PHE A 44 -3.84 1.38 -6.61
N HIS A 45 -3.45 2.57 -7.09
CA HIS A 45 -4.17 3.82 -6.78
C HIS A 45 -5.64 3.80 -7.22
N ASP A 46 -5.98 2.99 -8.23
CA ASP A 46 -7.34 2.83 -8.79
C ASP A 46 -7.82 1.39 -8.59
N MET A 47 -7.70 0.90 -7.36
CA MET A 47 -8.14 -0.45 -6.99
C MET A 47 -9.61 -0.71 -7.35
N GLY A 48 -10.45 0.33 -7.33
CA GLY A 48 -11.87 0.23 -7.70
C GLY A 48 -12.12 -0.19 -9.14
N SER A 49 -11.27 0.19 -10.10
CA SER A 49 -11.41 -0.27 -11.49
C SER A 49 -10.96 -1.72 -11.67
N ILE A 50 -9.98 -2.17 -10.87
CA ILE A 50 -9.46 -3.54 -10.87
C ILE A 50 -10.49 -4.51 -10.28
N LEU A 51 -11.16 -4.11 -9.20
CA LEU A 51 -12.11 -4.94 -8.45
C LEU A 51 -13.54 -4.86 -9.03
N THR A 52 -13.66 -4.84 -10.36
CA THR A 52 -14.95 -4.87 -11.06
C THR A 52 -15.34 -6.32 -11.38
N GLY A 53 -16.43 -6.81 -10.79
CA GLY A 53 -16.93 -8.16 -11.01
C GLY A 53 -17.81 -8.68 -9.88
N ASP A 54 -18.28 -9.92 -10.03
CA ASP A 54 -19.24 -10.56 -9.11
C ASP A 54 -18.60 -10.99 -7.77
N ASP A 55 -17.28 -11.23 -7.77
CA ASP A 55 -16.50 -11.61 -6.57
C ASP A 55 -15.21 -10.76 -6.46
N PRO A 56 -15.30 -9.59 -5.80
CA PRO A 56 -14.16 -8.69 -5.61
C PRO A 56 -13.02 -9.30 -4.81
N ASP A 57 -13.32 -10.17 -3.84
CA ASP A 57 -12.30 -10.76 -2.96
C ASP A 57 -11.45 -11.76 -3.74
N LYS A 58 -12.07 -12.61 -4.56
CA LYS A 58 -11.33 -13.50 -5.46
C LYS A 58 -10.44 -12.72 -6.43
N ILE A 59 -10.98 -11.67 -7.06
CA ILE A 59 -10.20 -10.82 -7.99
C ILE A 59 -9.02 -10.17 -7.25
N TYR A 60 -9.24 -9.74 -6.01
CA TYR A 60 -8.20 -9.17 -5.17
C TYR A 60 -7.09 -10.17 -4.87
N PHE A 61 -7.41 -11.41 -4.48
CA PHE A 61 -6.39 -12.45 -4.27
C PHE A 61 -5.65 -12.83 -5.54
N ASP A 62 -6.36 -12.97 -6.66
CA ASP A 62 -5.78 -13.40 -7.93
C ASP A 62 -4.88 -12.33 -8.58
N LYS A 63 -5.26 -11.05 -8.47
CA LYS A 63 -4.61 -9.96 -9.24
C LYS A 63 -3.80 -8.98 -8.39
N VAL A 64 -4.11 -8.83 -7.10
CA VAL A 64 -3.58 -7.74 -6.27
C VAL A 64 -2.74 -8.25 -5.11
N TRP A 65 -3.17 -9.31 -4.41
CA TRP A 65 -2.62 -9.73 -3.12
C TRP A 65 -1.10 -9.91 -3.12
N ASP A 66 -0.57 -10.82 -3.94
CA ASP A 66 0.85 -11.15 -3.93
C ASP A 66 1.72 -9.94 -4.28
N ARG A 67 1.30 -9.18 -5.29
CA ARG A 67 2.01 -7.97 -5.72
C ARG A 67 1.97 -6.89 -4.64
N LYS A 68 0.81 -6.65 -4.04
CA LYS A 68 0.63 -5.69 -2.94
C LYS A 68 1.50 -6.06 -1.73
N MET A 69 1.56 -7.35 -1.37
CA MET A 69 2.42 -7.82 -0.28
C MET A 69 3.90 -7.62 -0.58
N ASN A 70 4.34 -7.94 -1.80
CA ASN A 70 5.73 -7.74 -2.21
C ASN A 70 6.15 -6.26 -2.15
N LEU A 71 5.29 -5.35 -2.62
CA LEU A 71 5.55 -3.91 -2.55
C LEU A 71 5.62 -3.39 -1.11
N ARG A 72 4.75 -3.89 -0.23
CA ARG A 72 4.79 -3.54 1.20
C ARG A 72 6.02 -4.07 1.90
N MET A 73 6.41 -5.32 1.63
CA MET A 73 7.65 -5.90 2.17
C MET A 73 8.90 -5.19 1.64
N LYS A 74 8.88 -4.75 0.37
CA LYS A 74 9.93 -3.90 -0.19
C LYS A 74 10.06 -2.60 0.62
N TYR A 75 8.95 -1.94 0.96
CA TYR A 75 8.99 -0.76 1.82
C TYR A 75 9.57 -1.08 3.21
N VAL A 76 9.15 -2.18 3.85
CA VAL A 76 9.70 -2.63 5.14
C VAL A 76 11.23 -2.76 5.09
N GLN A 77 11.77 -3.32 4.00
CA GLN A 77 13.19 -3.59 3.82
C GLN A 77 14.01 -2.34 3.44
N GLU A 78 13.45 -1.45 2.61
CA GLU A 78 14.20 -0.34 1.99
C GLU A 78 13.89 1.04 2.59
N ARG A 79 13.00 1.10 3.61
CA ARG A 79 12.56 2.37 4.21
C ARG A 79 13.75 3.27 4.58
N SER A 80 13.70 4.49 4.08
CA SER A 80 14.67 5.53 4.36
C SER A 80 14.01 6.89 4.11
N PHE A 81 14.55 7.94 4.73
CA PHE A 81 14.02 9.29 4.54
C PHE A 81 13.97 9.72 3.07
N TYR A 82 15.00 9.36 2.29
CA TYR A 82 15.03 9.65 0.85
C TYR A 82 13.99 8.86 0.06
N LEU A 83 13.75 7.59 0.43
CA LEU A 83 12.71 6.80 -0.18
C LEU A 83 11.32 7.40 0.10
N ASP A 84 11.08 7.87 1.32
CA ASP A 84 9.82 8.51 1.69
C ASP A 84 9.59 9.78 0.84
N LEU A 85 10.60 10.65 0.71
CA LEU A 85 10.51 11.82 -0.18
C LEU A 85 10.24 11.45 -1.63
N LYS A 86 10.89 10.40 -2.14
CA LYS A 86 10.66 9.88 -3.50
C LYS A 86 9.23 9.38 -3.68
N LEU A 87 8.69 8.61 -2.72
CA LEU A 87 7.33 8.09 -2.76
C LEU A 87 6.29 9.22 -2.73
N ILE A 88 6.53 10.26 -1.93
CA ILE A 88 5.71 11.47 -1.93
C ILE A 88 5.69 12.12 -3.32
N PHE A 89 6.86 12.35 -3.92
CA PHE A 89 6.96 12.94 -5.25
C PHE A 89 6.28 12.08 -6.33
N LEU A 90 6.51 10.76 -6.30
CA LEU A 90 5.87 9.82 -7.21
C LEU A 90 4.35 9.88 -7.08
N THR A 91 3.82 9.91 -5.86
CA THR A 91 2.38 10.04 -5.60
C THR A 91 1.82 11.31 -6.22
N PHE A 92 2.50 12.45 -6.06
CA PHE A 92 2.09 13.69 -6.71
C PHE A 92 2.10 13.52 -8.24
N THR A 93 3.15 12.98 -8.84
CA THR A 93 3.19 12.77 -10.29
C THR A 93 2.07 11.83 -10.77
N THR A 94 1.80 10.73 -10.07
CA THR A 94 0.73 9.79 -10.41
C THR A 94 -0.63 10.47 -10.42
N ILE A 95 -0.90 11.38 -9.49
CA ILE A 95 -2.16 12.14 -9.44
C ILE A 95 -2.21 13.23 -10.52
N PHE A 96 -1.12 13.98 -10.72
CA PHE A 96 -1.08 15.13 -11.63
C PHE A 96 -1.03 14.73 -13.11
N TYR A 97 -0.28 13.68 -13.48
CA TYR A 97 -0.26 13.17 -14.85
C TYR A 97 -1.57 12.47 -15.26
N ARG A 98 -2.52 12.31 -14.33
CA ARG A 98 -3.86 11.78 -14.59
C ARG A 98 -4.87 12.84 -15.08
N LYS A 99 -4.41 14.08 -15.33
CA LYS A 99 -5.21 15.11 -16.02
C LYS A 99 -4.77 15.27 -17.48
N GLN A 100 -5.24 14.36 -18.31
CA GLN A 100 -5.82 14.61 -19.63
C GLN A 100 -6.60 13.38 -20.10
#